data_AF-A0A914DFT2-F1
#
_entry.id   AF-A0A914DFT2-F1
#
_cell.length_a   1.000
_cell.length_b   1.000
_cell.length_c   1.000
_cell.angle_alpha   90.00
_cell.angle_beta   90.00
_cell.angle_gamma   90.00
#
_symmetry.space_group_name_H-M   'P 1'
#
loop_
_entity.id
_entity.type
_entity.pdbx_description
1 polymer ?
#
loop_
_entity_poly.entity_id
_entity_poly.type
_entity_poly.pdbx_seq_one_letter_code
_entity_poly.pdbx_strand_id
1 'polypeptide(L)' 'MAGVISRLESIQLSIWSILEAQVNAEAHNSIKSLKQAITEAFENLDQGMINRAIDDWPRRLDSVIASNDGNFE' A
#
# COMPACT_ATOMS: atom_id res chain seq x y z
N MET A 1 -1.11 -18.74 -12.48
CA MET A 1 -0.09 -18.38 -11.47
C MET A 1 0.37 -16.92 -11.56
N ALA A 2 0.60 -16.34 -12.75
CA ALA A 2 1.03 -14.94 -12.89
C ALA A 2 0.08 -13.89 -12.27
N GLY A 3 -1.25 -14.05 -12.41
CA GLY A 3 -2.22 -13.09 -11.85
C GLY A 3 -2.29 -13.04 -10.32
N VAL A 4 -1.89 -14.12 -9.63
CA VAL A 4 -1.85 -14.15 -8.15
C VAL A 4 -0.62 -13.42 -7.63
N ILE A 5 0.51 -13.53 -8.33
CA ILE A 5 1.75 -12.82 -7.98
C ILE A 5 1.56 -11.31 -8.13
N SER A 6 0.98 -10.86 -9.24
CA SER A 6 0.68 -9.43 -9.48
C SER A 6 -0.25 -8.82 -8.43
N ARG A 7 -1.22 -9.60 -7.93
CA ARG A 7 -2.13 -9.15 -6.86
C ARG A 7 -1.42 -8.94 -5.52
N LEU A 8 -0.52 -9.85 -5.16
CA LEU A 8 0.23 -9.76 -3.90
C LEU A 8 1.17 -8.55 -3.90
N GLU A 9 1.84 -8.28 -5.02
CA GLU A 9 2.71 -7.11 -5.17
C GLU A 9 1.95 -5.80 -5.01
N SER A 10 0.74 -5.67 -5.58
CA SER A 10 -0.04 -4.45 -5.44
C SER A 10 -0.61 -4.22 -4.04
N ILE A 11 -1.01 -5.30 -3.34
CA ILE A 11 -1.45 -5.18 -1.95
C ILE A 11 -0.27 -4.72 -1.10
N GLN A 12 0.92 -5.30 -1.30
CA GLN A 12 2.14 -4.88 -0.61
C GLN A 12 2.48 -3.41 -0.86
N LEU A 13 2.40 -2.95 -2.11
CA LEU A 13 2.63 -1.54 -2.44
C LEU A 13 1.62 -0.61 -1.76
N SER A 14 0.35 -1.02 -1.66
CA SER A 14 -0.70 -0.20 -1.04
C SER A 14 -0.51 -0.11 0.47
N ILE A 15 -0.16 -1.22 1.13
CA ILE A 15 0.17 -1.24 2.56
C ILE A 15 1.43 -0.40 2.84
N TRP A 16 2.46 -0.52 2.00
CA TRP A 16 3.67 0.30 2.14
C TRP A 16 3.40 1.79 2.03
N SER A 17 2.56 2.21 1.08
CA SER A 17 2.19 3.63 0.93
C SER A 17 1.45 4.18 2.17
N ILE A 18 0.60 3.36 2.80
CA ILE A 18 -0.09 3.73 4.05
C ILE A 18 0.92 3.89 5.19
N LEU A 19 1.79 2.91 5.38
CA LEU A 19 2.82 2.94 6.42
C LEU A 19 3.74 4.13 6.25
N GLU A 20 4.17 4.40 5.02
CA GLU A 20 5.04 5.52 4.70
C GLU A 20 4.36 6.85 5.08
N ALA A 21 3.09 7.04 4.71
CA ALA A 21 2.34 8.24 5.05
C ALA A 21 2.18 8.43 6.57
N GLN A 22 1.94 7.36 7.32
CA GLN A 22 1.78 7.43 8.78
C GLN A 22 3.11 7.68 9.49
N VAL A 23 4.15 6.92 9.15
CA VAL A 23 5.44 6.99 9.83
C VAL A 23 6.15 8.31 9.51
N ASN A 24 6.05 8.80 8.26
CA ASN A 24 6.69 10.06 7.87
C ASN A 24 5.89 11.30 8.28
N ALA A 25 4.72 11.15 8.90
CA ALA A 25 4.01 12.28 9.52
C ALA A 25 4.80 12.87 10.70
N GLU A 26 5.73 12.10 11.27
CA GLU A 26 6.63 12.52 12.33
C GLU A 26 8.09 12.46 11.89
N ALA A 27 8.92 13.36 12.43
CA ALA A 27 10.36 13.36 12.15
C ALA A 27 11.09 12.37 13.05
N HIS A 28 11.89 11.48 12.44
CA HIS A 28 12.68 10.48 13.16
C HIS A 28 14.13 10.94 13.33
N ASN A 29 14.65 10.91 14.55
CA ASN A 29 16.02 11.33 14.87
C ASN A 29 17.07 10.23 14.65
N SER A 30 16.65 9.01 14.33
CA SER A 30 17.53 7.86 14.14
C SER A 30 16.86 6.76 13.32
N ILE A 31 17.68 5.94 12.68
CA ILE A 31 17.22 4.72 11.98
C ILE A 31 16.51 3.77 12.95
N LYS A 32 16.93 3.72 14.23
CA LYS A 32 16.29 2.89 15.25
C LYS A 32 14.86 3.35 15.53
N SER A 33 14.66 4.66 15.73
CA SER A 33 13.33 5.27 15.91
C SER A 33 12.44 5.00 14.70
N LEU A 34 12.97 5.18 13.49
CA LEU A 34 12.23 4.91 12.26
C LEU A 34 11.78 3.44 12.16
N LYS A 35 12.69 2.49 12.41
CA LYS A 35 12.35 1.05 12.39
C LYS A 35 11.27 0.70 13.40
N GLN A 36 11.37 1.26 14.60
CA GLN A 36 10.38 1.04 15.65
C GLN A 36 9.01 1.59 15.23
N ALA A 37 8.97 2.82 14.71
CA ALA A 37 7.73 3.44 14.24
C ALA A 37 7.08 2.64 13.09
N ILE A 38 7.87 2.11 12.15
CA ILE A 38 7.37 1.24 11.08
C ILE A 38 6.75 -0.04 11.66
N THR A 39 7.43 -0.70 12.61
CA THR A 39 6.91 -1.91 13.25
C THR A 39 5.61 -1.63 14.00
N GLU A 40 5.57 -0.56 14.79
CA GLU A 40 4.37 -0.17 15.55
C GLU A 40 3.21 0.21 14.63
N ALA A 41 3.47 0.95 13.55
CA ALA A 41 2.44 1.29 12.56
C ALA A 41 1.89 0.04 11.85
N PHE A 42 2.75 -0.93 11.56
CA PHE A 42 2.35 -2.19 10.97
C PHE A 42 1.54 -3.08 11.93
N GLU A 43 1.93 -3.16 13.19
CA GLU A 43 1.20 -3.92 14.22
C GLU A 43 -0.18 -3.32 14.54
N ASN A 44 -0.31 -2.00 14.43
CA ASN A 44 -1.57 -1.27 14.64
C ASN A 44 -2.39 -1.07 13.36
N LEU A 45 -1.98 -1.67 12.25
CA LEU A 45 -2.63 -1.45 10.96
C LEU A 45 -4.04 -2.05 10.99
N ASP A 46 -5.04 -1.20 10.76
CA ASP A 46 -6.44 -1.61 10.81
C ASP A 46 -6.74 -2.67 9.74
N GLN A 47 -7.31 -3.80 10.17
CA GLN A 47 -7.70 -4.88 9.26
C GLN A 47 -8.70 -4.39 8.19
N GLY A 48 -9.53 -3.40 8.52
CA GLY A 48 -10.43 -2.75 7.56
C GLY A 48 -9.70 -1.96 6.47
N MET A 49 -8.52 -1.38 6.76
CA MET A 49 -7.65 -0.77 5.75
C MET A 49 -7.01 -1.82 4.83
N ILE A 50 -6.58 -2.96 5.39
CA ILE A 50 -6.05 -4.08 4.60
C ILE A 50 -7.13 -4.60 3.66
N ASN A 51 -8.34 -4.82 4.17
CA ASN A 51 -9.46 -5.31 3.38
C ASN A 51 -9.81 -4.33 2.26
N ARG A 52 -9.86 -3.01 2.54
CA ARG A 52 -10.07 -2.00 1.50
C ARG A 52 -8.99 -2.03 0.42
N ALA A 53 -7.72 -2.16 0.78
CA ALA A 53 -6.64 -2.27 -0.20
C ALA A 53 -6.78 -3.52 -1.10
N ILE A 54 -7.30 -4.63 -0.54
CA ILE A 54 -7.60 -5.87 -1.27
C ILE A 54 -8.81 -5.70 -2.19
N ASP A 55 -9.84 -5.00 -1.72
CA ASP A 55 -11.11 -4.77 -2.45
C ASP A 55 -10.96 -3.73 -3.56
N ASP A 56 -10.05 -2.76 -3.39
CA ASP A 56 -9.74 -1.73 -4.40
C ASP A 56 -8.85 -2.27 -5.53
N TRP A 57 -8.22 -3.43 -5.36
CA TRP A 57 -7.34 -4.02 -6.37
C TRP A 57 -8.01 -4.28 -7.72
N PRO A 58 -9.17 -4.98 -7.80
CA PRO A 58 -9.91 -5.15 -9.05
C PRO A 58 -10.23 -3.81 -9.71
N ARG A 59 -10.65 -2.81 -8.92
CA ARG A 59 -10.95 -1.47 -9.43
C ARG A 59 -9.73 -0.79 -10.03
N ARG A 60 -8.55 -0.92 -9.40
CA ARG A 60 -7.29 -0.39 -9.94
C ARG A 60 -6.86 -1.10 -11.22
N LEU A 61 -7.04 -2.41 -11.30
CA LEU A 61 -6.79 -3.16 -12.55
C LEU A 61 -7.73 -2.72 -13.66
N ASP A 62 -9.02 -2.58 -13.37
CA ASP A 62 -10.02 -2.10 -14.34
C ASP A 62 -9.70 -0.68 -14.80
N SER A 63 -9.28 0.20 -13.89
CA SER A 63 -8.76 1.54 -14.24
C SER A 63 -7.53 1.46 -15.14
N VAL A 64 -6.54 0.62 -14.83
CA VAL A 64 -5.33 0.48 -15.67
C VAL A 64 -5.67 -0.08 -17.05
N ILE A 65 -6.57 -1.05 -17.13
CA ILE A 65 -7.05 -1.61 -18.41
C ILE A 65 -7.77 -0.52 -19.20
N ALA A 66 -8.70 0.21 -18.59
CA ALA A 66 -9.43 1.30 -19.24
C ALA A 66 -8.53 2.49 -19.63
N SER A 67 -7.49 2.78 -18.84
CA SER A 67 -6.50 3.83 -19.14
C SER A 67 -5.49 3.40 -20.22
N ASN A 68 -5.30 2.10 -20.43
CA ASN A 68 -4.51 1.58 -21.54
C ASN A 68 -5.22 1.77 -22.90
N ASP A 69 -6.45 2.29 -22.89
CA ASP A 69 -7.22 2.70 -24.06
C ASP A 69 -7.00 4.19 -24.42
N GLY A 70 -6.25 4.96 -23.60
CA GLY A 70 -5.88 6.33 -23.95
C GLY A 70 -5.71 7.26 -22.74
N ASN A 71 -4.46 7.65 -22.51
CA ASN A 71 -3.96 8.78 -21.72
C ASN A 71 -4.17 8.79 -20.20
N PHE A 72 -3.03 8.76 -19.51
CA PHE A 72 -2.87 9.26 -18.15
C PHE A 72 -2.67 10.79 -18.20
N GLU A 73 -3.57 11.53 -17.55
CA GLU A 73 -3.29 12.84 -16.92
C GLU A 73 -3.71 12.78 -15.46
#